data_AF-A0A956KA11-F1
#
_entry.id   AF-A0A956KA11-F1
#
_cell.length_a   1.000
_cell.length_b   1.000
_cell.length_c   1.000
_cell.angle_alpha   90.00
_cell.angle_beta   90.00
_cell.angle_gamma   90.00
#
_symmetry.space_group_name_H-M   'P 1'
#
loop_
_entity.id
_entity.type
_entity.pdbx_description
1 polymer ?
#
loop_
_entity_poly.entity_id
_entity_poly.type
_entity_poly.pdbx_seq_one_letter_code
_entity_poly.pdbx_strand_id
1 'polypeptide(L)'
;MFVLMATFIGGMQVAMDATAGERERGREIVATLEGPRFAETEVAWFVDMYDPDRPLAPGQPVPDFSLTTLDGRTLTAASMHGRVYLLDFWATWCGPCLGELPGLHASWAALNQLEHDQQDPASYRGLHGERFDIISVSIDARPETVETYRAEHWPIPWTNVVL
;
A
#
# COMPACT_ATOMS: atom_id res chain seq x y z
N MET A 1 -4.59 16.66 10.66
CA MET A 1 -5.78 16.17 9.92
C MET A 1 -5.52 16.43 8.44
N PHE A 2 -5.05 15.41 7.71
CA PHE A 2 -4.81 15.47 6.27
C PHE A 2 -5.45 14.23 5.67
N VAL A 3 -6.38 14.44 4.75
CA VAL A 3 -7.08 13.40 3.98
C VAL A 3 -6.32 13.24 2.67
N LEU A 4 -5.75 12.06 2.43
CA LEU A 4 -5.23 11.69 1.11
C LEU A 4 -6.30 10.84 0.42
N MET A 5 -6.90 11.41 -0.62
CA MET A 5 -7.90 10.75 -1.45
C MET A 5 -7.19 9.81 -2.42
N ALA A 6 -7.33 8.49 -2.24
CA ALA A 6 -6.88 7.49 -3.21
C ALA A 6 -8.10 6.94 -3.95
N THR A 7 -8.11 7.11 -5.27
CA THR A 7 -9.14 6.60 -6.17
C THR A 7 -8.56 5.39 -6.91
N PHE A 8 -8.92 4.16 -6.52
CA PHE A 8 -8.74 2.98 -7.35
C PHE A 8 -9.89 1.98 -7.10
N ILE A 9 -10.61 1.68 -8.18
CA ILE A 9 -11.65 0.66 -8.36
C ILE A 9 -12.84 0.73 -7.38
N GLY A 10 -14.00 1.12 -7.92
CA GLY A 10 -15.22 1.44 -7.17
C GLY A 10 -15.61 0.38 -6.13
N GLY A 11 -15.50 0.78 -4.86
CA GLY A 11 -15.91 -0.01 -3.69
C GLY A 11 -15.21 0.44 -2.41
N MET A 12 -13.95 0.90 -2.52
CA MET A 12 -13.12 1.15 -1.34
C MET A 12 -13.40 2.48 -0.62
N GLN A 13 -14.11 3.43 -1.24
CA GLN A 13 -14.45 4.71 -0.58
C GLN A 13 -15.48 4.57 0.56
N VAL A 14 -16.37 3.57 0.51
CA VAL A 14 -17.54 3.54 1.43
C VAL A 14 -17.18 3.04 2.82
N ALA A 15 -16.16 2.19 2.96
CA ALA A 15 -15.74 1.68 4.27
C ALA A 15 -14.92 2.71 5.07
N MET A 16 -14.35 3.73 4.43
CA MET A 16 -13.41 4.64 5.09
C MET A 16 -14.05 5.70 5.99
N ASP A 17 -15.35 5.99 5.77
CA ASP A 17 -16.14 6.98 6.52
C ASP A 17 -17.29 6.34 7.34
N ALA A 18 -17.26 5.02 7.54
CA ALA A 18 -18.35 4.29 8.18
C ALA A 18 -18.57 4.73 9.64
N THR A 19 -19.74 5.30 9.92
CA THR A 19 -20.25 5.59 11.26
C THR A 19 -20.39 4.30 12.08
N ALA A 20 -20.49 4.43 13.41
CA ALA A 20 -20.73 3.27 14.28
C ALA A 20 -21.97 2.46 13.87
N GLY A 21 -23.01 3.13 13.36
CA GLY A 21 -24.21 2.47 12.84
C GLY A 21 -23.98 1.71 11.53
N GLU A 22 -23.12 2.22 10.64
CA GLU A 22 -22.75 1.52 9.40
C GLU A 22 -21.87 0.30 9.67
N ARG A 23 -20.99 0.35 10.68
CA ARG A 23 -20.19 -0.81 11.11
C ARG A 23 -21.05 -1.92 11.71
N GLU A 24 -22.05 -1.57 12.52
CA GLU A 24 -23.00 -2.55 13.07
C GLU A 24 -23.79 -3.24 11.94
N ARG A 25 -24.29 -2.46 10.97
CA ARG A 25 -24.98 -3.02 9.82
C ARG A 25 -24.06 -3.89 8.95
N GLY A 26 -22.78 -3.53 8.84
CA GLY A 26 -21.76 -4.37 8.21
C GLY A 26 -21.62 -5.72 8.90
N ARG A 27 -21.57 -5.75 10.24
CA ARG A 27 -21.49 -6.99 11.03
C ARG A 27 -22.68 -7.90 10.80
N GLU A 28 -23.90 -7.34 10.77
CA GLU A 28 -25.12 -8.12 10.50
C GLU A 28 -25.07 -8.79 9.11
N ILE A 29 -24.57 -8.06 8.11
CA ILE A 29 -24.40 -8.58 6.75
C ILE A 29 -23.34 -9.69 6.74
N VAL A 30 -22.16 -9.44 7.32
CA VAL A 30 -21.07 -10.43 7.41
C VAL A 30 -21.54 -11.70 8.10
N ALA A 31 -22.19 -11.61 9.26
CA ALA A 31 -22.71 -12.76 10.00
C ALA A 31 -23.73 -13.59 9.20
N THR A 32 -24.48 -12.95 8.30
CA THR A 32 -25.42 -13.65 7.40
C THR A 32 -24.67 -14.41 6.30
N LEU A 33 -23.54 -13.89 5.84
CA LEU A 33 -22.75 -14.42 4.74
C LEU A 33 -21.69 -15.46 5.19
N GLU A 34 -21.29 -15.48 6.45
CA GLU A 34 -20.33 -16.46 7.02
C GLU A 34 -20.89 -17.90 7.17
N GLY A 35 -22.18 -18.11 6.89
CA GLY A 35 -22.81 -19.42 7.04
C GLY A 35 -22.30 -20.48 6.05
N PRO A 36 -22.56 -21.78 6.32
CA PRO A 36 -22.12 -22.91 5.48
C PRO A 36 -22.58 -22.82 4.01
N ARG A 37 -23.62 -22.02 3.75
CA ARG A 37 -24.17 -21.75 2.42
C ARG A 37 -23.15 -21.12 1.47
N PHE A 38 -22.26 -20.27 1.98
CA PHE A 38 -21.38 -19.44 1.16
C PHE A 38 -19.89 -19.76 1.35
N ALA A 39 -19.55 -20.68 2.25
CA ALA A 39 -18.18 -21.02 2.63
C ALA A 39 -17.27 -21.37 1.43
N GLU A 40 -17.81 -22.01 0.39
CA GLU A 40 -17.06 -22.45 -0.80
C GLU A 40 -17.30 -21.55 -2.03
N THR A 41 -17.63 -20.28 -1.81
CA THR A 41 -17.96 -19.33 -2.90
C THR A 41 -17.11 -18.06 -2.79
N GLU A 42 -17.10 -17.23 -3.85
CA GLU A 42 -16.46 -15.90 -3.83
C GLU A 42 -16.99 -14.98 -2.73
N VAL A 43 -18.20 -15.23 -2.22
CA VAL A 43 -18.75 -14.51 -1.08
C VAL A 43 -17.87 -14.65 0.15
N ALA A 44 -17.24 -15.81 0.38
CA ALA A 44 -16.33 -15.99 1.52
C ALA A 44 -15.12 -15.04 1.43
N TRP A 45 -14.58 -14.83 0.22
CA TRP A 45 -13.52 -13.84 -0.02
C TRP A 45 -13.98 -12.41 0.23
N PHE A 46 -15.19 -12.06 -0.22
CA PHE A 46 -15.74 -10.73 0.00
C PHE A 46 -16.04 -10.47 1.48
N VAL A 47 -16.49 -11.48 2.21
CA VAL A 47 -16.73 -11.41 3.66
C VAL A 47 -15.43 -11.10 4.40
N ASP A 48 -14.36 -11.85 4.14
CA ASP A 48 -13.05 -11.59 4.74
C ASP A 48 -12.50 -10.20 4.36
N MET A 49 -12.62 -9.85 3.08
CA MET A 49 -12.06 -8.60 2.57
C MET A 49 -12.74 -7.36 3.14
N TYR A 50 -14.07 -7.43 3.32
CA TYR A 50 -14.92 -6.30 3.72
C TYR A 50 -15.46 -6.39 5.15
N ASP A 51 -14.87 -7.25 5.98
CA ASP A 51 -15.21 -7.34 7.40
C ASP A 51 -15.01 -5.96 8.08
N PRO A 52 -16.06 -5.36 8.68
CA PRO A 52 -15.96 -4.08 9.37
C PRO A 52 -15.06 -4.10 10.60
N ASP A 53 -14.70 -5.28 11.11
CA ASP A 53 -13.82 -5.50 12.25
C ASP A 53 -12.42 -6.00 11.83
N ARG A 54 -12.11 -5.92 10.53
CA ARG A 54 -10.76 -6.20 10.02
C ARG A 54 -9.72 -5.31 10.72
N PRO A 55 -8.56 -5.87 11.15
CA PRO A 55 -7.56 -5.15 11.94
C PRO A 55 -6.90 -3.96 11.21
N LEU A 56 -7.01 -3.91 9.87
CA LEU A 56 -6.58 -2.78 9.06
C LEU A 56 -7.81 -1.96 8.66
N ALA A 57 -8.08 -0.91 9.44
CA ALA A 57 -9.16 0.05 9.17
C ALA A 57 -8.69 1.49 9.42
N PRO A 58 -9.26 2.50 8.73
CA PRO A 58 -8.88 3.90 8.96
C PRO A 58 -9.03 4.31 10.43
N GLY A 59 -8.03 5.05 10.92
CA GLY A 59 -7.98 5.51 12.30
C GLY A 59 -7.59 4.43 13.33
N GLN A 60 -7.49 3.16 12.93
CA GLN A 60 -6.88 2.13 13.78
C GLN A 60 -5.35 2.18 13.69
N PRO A 61 -4.64 1.81 14.78
CA PRO A 61 -3.20 1.61 14.71
C PRO A 61 -2.84 0.56 13.66
N VAL A 62 -1.73 0.78 12.96
CA VAL A 62 -1.15 -0.27 12.10
C VAL A 62 -0.73 -1.44 12.99
N PRO A 63 -1.06 -2.70 12.63
CA PRO A 63 -0.60 -3.88 13.37
C PRO A 63 0.93 -3.92 13.48
N ASP A 64 1.43 -4.53 14.55
CA ASP A 64 2.87 -4.72 14.72
C ASP A 64 3.43 -5.64 13.63
N PHE A 65 4.58 -5.23 13.09
CA PHE A 65 5.34 -6.02 12.13
C PHE A 65 6.83 -5.72 12.23
N SER A 66 7.62 -6.64 11.67
CA SER A 66 9.06 -6.49 11.48
C SER A 66 9.42 -7.06 10.12
N LEU A 67 9.93 -6.21 9.23
CA LEU A 67 10.30 -6.57 7.86
C LEU A 67 11.76 -6.21 7.61
N THR A 68 12.43 -6.98 6.75
CA THR A 68 13.78 -6.68 6.28
C THR A 68 13.67 -6.00 4.92
N THR A 69 14.22 -4.81 4.79
CA THR A 69 14.29 -4.09 3.52
C THR A 69 15.36 -4.71 2.61
N LEU A 70 15.29 -4.43 1.31
CA LEU A 70 16.30 -4.87 0.34
C LEU A 70 17.71 -4.34 0.65
N ASP A 71 17.83 -3.20 1.35
CA ASP A 71 19.12 -2.66 1.79
C ASP A 71 19.56 -3.19 3.17
N GLY A 72 18.87 -4.19 3.71
CA GLY A 72 19.25 -4.91 4.95
C GLY A 72 18.85 -4.21 6.25
N ARG A 73 18.08 -3.11 6.19
CA ARG A 73 17.52 -2.44 7.37
C ARG A 73 16.28 -3.18 7.89
N THR A 74 16.05 -3.10 9.19
CA THR A 74 14.81 -3.60 9.79
C THR A 74 13.78 -2.47 9.85
N LEU A 75 12.65 -2.66 9.18
CA LEU A 75 11.49 -1.79 9.23
C LEU A 75 10.47 -2.35 10.22
N THR A 76 10.00 -1.51 11.15
CA THR A 76 8.98 -1.87 12.14
C THR A 76 7.86 -0.85 12.16
N ALA A 77 6.65 -1.25 12.60
CA ALA A 77 5.54 -0.33 12.80
C ALA A 77 5.92 0.87 13.69
N ALA A 78 6.67 0.63 14.77
CA ALA A 78 7.16 1.67 15.67
C ALA A 78 8.14 2.65 15.01
N SER A 79 8.94 2.21 14.04
CA SER A 79 9.88 3.08 13.31
C SER A 79 9.19 4.05 12.35
N MET A 80 7.89 3.87 12.10
CA MET A 80 7.11 4.65 11.13
C MET A 80 6.30 5.80 11.76
N HIS A 81 6.44 6.05 13.06
CA HIS A 81 5.73 7.16 13.70
C HIS A 81 6.21 8.54 13.21
N GLY A 82 5.27 9.47 13.05
CA GLY A 82 5.57 10.87 12.73
C GLY A 82 5.76 11.19 11.24
N ARG A 83 5.70 10.19 10.37
CA ARG A 83 5.75 10.32 8.90
C ARG A 83 4.53 9.65 8.27
N VAL A 84 4.08 10.16 7.12
CA VAL A 84 3.04 9.52 6.31
C VAL A 84 3.71 8.53 5.35
N TYR A 85 3.17 7.32 5.27
CA TYR A 85 3.64 6.29 4.34
C TYR A 85 2.53 5.82 3.43
N LEU A 86 2.86 5.59 2.16
CA LEU A 86 2.06 4.82 1.23
C LEU A 86 2.65 3.41 1.14
N LEU A 87 1.84 2.39 1.39
CA LEU A 87 2.22 1.00 1.14
C LEU A 87 1.80 0.61 -0.28
N ASP A 88 2.74 0.12 -1.07
CA ASP A 88 2.53 -0.30 -2.45
C ASP A 88 2.82 -1.80 -2.55
N PHE A 89 1.81 -2.61 -2.84
CA PHE A 89 1.97 -4.06 -3.01
C PHE A 89 2.05 -4.36 -4.50
N TRP A 90 3.17 -4.95 -4.93
CA TRP A 90 3.45 -5.13 -6.35
C TRP A 90 4.23 -6.41 -6.64
N ALA A 91 4.39 -6.73 -7.92
CA ALA A 91 5.27 -7.79 -8.36
C ALA A 91 5.81 -7.50 -9.76
N THR A 92 6.96 -8.10 -10.11
CA THR A 92 7.57 -7.94 -11.45
C THR A 92 6.71 -8.50 -12.58
N TRP A 93 5.81 -9.44 -12.28
CA TRP A 93 4.84 -10.02 -13.21
C TRP A 93 3.46 -9.33 -13.16
N CYS A 94 3.26 -8.35 -12.28
CA CYS A 94 1.99 -7.64 -12.14
C CYS A 94 1.92 -6.44 -13.11
N GLY A 95 1.40 -6.68 -14.32
CA GLY A 95 1.26 -5.64 -15.35
C GLY A 95 0.61 -4.32 -14.88
N PRO A 96 -0.55 -4.34 -14.20
CA PRO A 96 -1.16 -3.12 -13.66
C PRO A 96 -0.26 -2.38 -12.67
N CYS A 97 0.37 -3.11 -11.74
CA CYS A 97 1.29 -2.52 -10.76
C CYS A 97 2.45 -1.79 -11.46
N LEU A 98 3.04 -2.39 -12.50
CA LEU A 98 4.10 -1.75 -13.29
C LEU A 98 3.61 -0.48 -14.00
N GLY A 99 2.34 -0.47 -14.44
CA GLY A 99 1.70 0.70 -15.05
C GLY A 99 1.47 1.86 -14.07
N GLU A 100 1.41 1.58 -12.76
CA GLU A 100 1.23 2.59 -11.71
C GLU A 100 2.56 3.22 -11.26
N LEU A 101 3.69 2.54 -11.45
CA LEU A 101 5.03 3.02 -11.04
C LEU A 101 5.34 4.46 -11.48
N PRO A 102 5.06 4.91 -12.72
CA PRO A 102 5.29 6.30 -13.12
C PRO A 102 4.47 7.31 -12.30
N GLY A 103 3.21 6.96 -11.98
CA GLY A 103 2.33 7.80 -11.17
C GLY A 103 2.76 7.87 -9.71
N LEU A 104 3.19 6.74 -9.14
CA LEU A 104 3.79 6.67 -7.81
C LEU A 104 5.05 7.52 -7.74
N HIS A 105 5.90 7.45 -8.77
CA HIS A 105 7.13 8.23 -8.83
C HIS A 105 6.85 9.74 -8.87
N ALA A 106 5.96 10.18 -9.75
CA ALA A 106 5.56 11.58 -9.85
C ALA A 106 4.97 12.09 -8.51
N SER A 107 4.15 11.26 -7.85
CA SER A 107 3.53 11.60 -6.56
C SER A 107 4.58 11.71 -5.45
N TRP A 108 5.50 10.76 -5.36
CA TRP A 108 6.61 10.76 -4.40
C TRP A 108 7.49 12.00 -4.58
N ALA A 109 7.84 12.32 -5.81
CA ALA A 109 8.64 13.49 -6.14
C ALA A 109 7.94 14.80 -5.79
N ALA A 110 6.68 14.96 -6.18
CA ALA A 110 5.89 16.15 -5.89
C ALA A 110 5.72 16.39 -4.38
N LEU A 111 5.41 15.33 -3.62
CA LEU A 111 5.23 15.42 -2.16
C LEU A 111 6.54 15.69 -1.42
N ASN A 112 7.67 15.26 -1.98
CA ASN A 112 9.01 15.55 -1.45
C ASN A 112 9.66 16.83 -2.03
N GLN A 113 8.93 17.61 -2.83
CA GLN A 113 9.44 18.83 -3.48
C GLN A 113 10.74 18.60 -4.27
N LEU A 114 10.82 17.47 -4.97
CA LEU A 114 11.96 17.12 -5.79
C LEU A 114 11.77 17.71 -7.20
N GLU A 115 12.79 18.40 -7.69
CA GLU A 115 12.90 18.82 -9.08
C GLU A 115 13.29 17.62 -9.94
N HIS A 116 12.58 17.41 -11.04
CA HIS A 116 12.83 16.35 -12.01
C HIS A 116 13.42 16.94 -13.29
N ASP A 117 14.59 16.46 -13.71
CA ASP A 117 15.14 16.82 -15.01
C ASP A 117 14.44 15.99 -16.10
N GLN A 118 13.76 16.70 -17.01
CA GLN A 118 12.95 16.09 -18.06
C GLN A 118 13.76 15.22 -19.03
N GLN A 119 15.08 15.38 -19.08
CA GLN A 119 15.96 14.59 -19.93
C GLN A 119 16.49 13.31 -19.26
N ASP A 120 16.30 13.14 -17.94
CA ASP A 120 16.77 11.99 -17.18
C ASP A 120 15.64 11.43 -16.27
N PRO A 121 14.99 10.31 -16.64
CA PRO A 121 13.88 9.73 -15.88
C PRO A 121 14.28 9.20 -14.48
N ALA A 122 15.58 9.12 -14.18
CA ALA A 122 16.09 8.75 -12.86
C ALA A 122 16.45 9.97 -11.98
N SER A 123 16.31 11.20 -12.49
CA SER A 123 16.80 12.40 -11.82
C SER A 123 15.77 13.05 -10.91
N TYR A 124 16.05 13.07 -9.60
CA TYR A 124 15.28 13.84 -8.62
C TYR A 124 16.23 14.58 -7.69
N ARG A 125 16.09 15.90 -7.59
CA ARG A 125 16.95 16.77 -6.76
C ARG A 125 16.10 17.73 -5.95
N GLY A 126 16.25 17.78 -4.63
CA GLY A 126 15.48 18.72 -3.81
C GLY A 126 15.68 18.55 -2.30
N LEU A 127 15.00 19.39 -1.53
CA LEU A 127 15.00 19.35 -0.08
C LEU A 127 14.01 18.29 0.38
N HIS A 128 14.48 17.11 0.78
CA HIS A 128 13.64 16.04 1.35
C HIS A 128 12.87 16.57 2.56
N GLY A 129 11.62 16.96 2.35
CA GLY A 129 10.67 17.21 3.42
C GLY A 129 10.28 15.86 4.02
N GLU A 130 10.78 15.56 5.22
CA GLU A 130 10.69 14.28 5.93
C GLU A 130 9.27 13.77 6.28
N ARG A 131 8.21 14.23 5.59
CA ARG A 131 6.82 13.97 5.96
C ARG A 131 6.13 12.89 5.15
N PHE A 132 6.67 12.46 4.01
CA PHE A 132 6.09 11.42 3.16
C PHE A 132 7.15 10.45 2.63
N ASP A 133 6.83 9.15 2.55
CA ASP A 133 7.62 8.16 1.81
C ASP A 133 6.74 7.01 1.28
N ILE A 134 7.24 6.24 0.33
CA ILE A 134 6.58 5.02 -0.17
C ILE A 134 7.36 3.80 0.32
N ILE A 135 6.64 2.74 0.71
CA ILE A 135 7.21 1.43 1.00
C ILE A 135 6.59 0.44 0.02
N SER A 136 7.40 0.02 -0.96
CA SER A 136 7.00 -1.02 -1.89
C SER A 136 7.28 -2.39 -1.27
N VAL A 137 6.26 -3.22 -1.22
CA VAL A 137 6.28 -4.60 -0.74
C VAL A 137 6.08 -5.50 -1.95
N SER A 138 7.17 -6.10 -2.43
CA SER A 138 7.10 -7.08 -3.50
C SER A 138 6.62 -8.42 -2.98
N ILE A 139 5.69 -9.03 -3.72
CA ILE A 139 5.23 -10.41 -3.51
C ILE A 139 5.92 -11.40 -4.47
N ASP A 140 7.02 -10.98 -5.12
CA ASP A 140 7.87 -11.88 -5.89
C ASP A 140 8.54 -12.89 -4.96
N ALA A 141 8.63 -14.15 -5.40
CA ALA A 141 9.16 -15.23 -4.57
C ALA A 141 10.66 -15.11 -4.21
N ARG A 142 11.39 -14.16 -4.81
CA ARG A 142 12.85 -14.05 -4.71
C ARG A 142 13.31 -12.59 -4.74
N PRO A 143 14.11 -12.12 -3.77
CA PRO A 143 14.64 -10.76 -3.75
C PRO A 143 15.45 -10.39 -5.01
N GLU A 144 16.21 -11.33 -5.58
CA GLU A 144 17.05 -11.06 -6.74
C GLU A 144 16.21 -10.67 -7.97
N THR A 145 14.98 -11.16 -8.06
CA THR A 145 14.04 -10.79 -9.13
C THR A 145 13.72 -9.30 -9.06
N VAL A 146 13.51 -8.79 -7.84
CA VAL A 146 13.19 -7.39 -7.59
C VAL A 146 14.41 -6.50 -7.81
N GLU A 147 15.59 -6.93 -7.33
CA GLU A 147 16.85 -6.22 -7.56
C GLU A 147 17.17 -6.10 -9.05
N THR A 148 17.01 -7.18 -9.81
CA THR A 148 17.24 -7.20 -11.27
C THR A 148 16.26 -6.27 -11.98
N TYR A 149 14.96 -6.34 -11.66
CA TYR A 149 13.97 -5.43 -12.23
C TYR A 149 14.33 -3.97 -11.94
N ARG A 150 14.75 -3.67 -10.71
CA ARG A 150 15.12 -2.30 -10.32
C ARG A 150 16.35 -1.78 -11.03
N ALA A 151 17.35 -2.63 -11.23
CA ALA A 151 18.57 -2.27 -11.94
C ALA A 151 18.34 -2.07 -13.44
N GLU A 152 17.48 -2.88 -14.05
CA GLU A 152 17.33 -2.92 -15.52
C GLU A 152 16.14 -2.12 -16.06
N HIS A 153 15.08 -1.92 -15.26
CA HIS A 153 13.80 -1.40 -15.74
C HIS A 153 13.36 -0.13 -15.01
N TRP A 154 13.22 -0.18 -13.68
CA TRP A 154 12.72 0.96 -12.91
C TRP A 154 13.34 1.04 -11.52
N PRO A 155 14.11 2.08 -11.16
CA PRO A 155 14.94 2.09 -9.96
C PRO A 155 14.18 2.05 -8.62
N ILE A 156 12.88 2.40 -8.61
CA ILE A 156 12.00 2.46 -7.42
C ILE A 156 12.76 3.09 -6.24
N PRO A 157 12.97 4.43 -6.24
CA PRO A 157 13.99 5.10 -5.41
C PRO A 157 13.64 5.22 -3.92
N TRP A 158 12.51 4.68 -3.49
CA TRP A 158 12.05 4.67 -2.11
C TRP A 158 12.32 3.32 -1.41
N THR A 159 11.72 3.10 -0.24
CA THR A 159 11.97 1.89 0.55
C THR A 159 11.34 0.66 -0.10
N ASN A 160 12.11 -0.44 -0.20
CA ASN A 160 11.67 -1.68 -0.82
C ASN A 160 11.83 -2.87 0.15
N VAL A 161 10.82 -3.73 0.19
CA VAL A 161 10.75 -4.98 0.97
C VAL A 161 10.30 -6.11 0.04
N VAL A 162 10.73 -7.34 0.30
CA VAL A 162 10.26 -8.55 -0.38
C VAL A 162 9.75 -9.53 0.67
N LEU A 163 8.56 -10.09 0.46
CA LEU A 163 7.94 -11.07 1.35
C LEU A 163 8.32 -12.52 1.02
#